data_AF-A0A182HXW5-F1
#
_entry.id   AF-A0A182HXW5-F1
#
_cell.length_a   1.000
_cell.length_b   1.000
_cell.length_c   1.000
_cell.angle_alpha   90.00
_cell.angle_beta   90.00
_cell.angle_gamma   90.00
#
_symmetry.space_group_name_H-M   'P 1'
#
loop_
_entity.id
_entity.type
_entity.pdbx_description
1 polymer ?
#
loop_
_entity_poly.entity_id
_entity_poly.type
_entity_poly.pdbx_seq_one_letter_code
_entity_poly.pdbx_strand_id
1 'polypeptide(L)'
;GTYLVFEDGNVDKPVSKEREWSNNRFHFDDVQKAMLTLFTVSTFEGWPSYVSNQYIFSQYGTIQLYDTISFYSLLYVSIDSHTENFGPIYNYRPLVATYYIIYIIVIAFFMVNIFVGFVIVTFQNEGEQEYKNCDLDKNQRNCIEFALKAKPVRRYIPNDDRIQYKVWWFVTSQLFEYTIFILIMMNTITLSMKFYRQPQPYTEWLDFLNLLFTAVFALEFVFKLAAFRFQNYFGDAWNVFDFIIVLGSFIDIVYSEVTTSSGTKVSINR
;
A
#
# COMPACT_ATOMS: atom_id res chain seq x y z
N GLY A 1 -14.01 -29.73 -38.55
CA GLY A 1 -13.59 -31.02 -37.94
C GLY A 1 -13.51 -30.85 -36.43
N THR A 2 -13.49 -31.93 -35.65
CA THR A 2 -13.50 -31.84 -34.17
C THR A 2 -12.11 -32.06 -33.56
N TYR A 3 -11.92 -31.62 -32.32
CA TYR A 3 -10.74 -31.89 -31.50
C TYR A 3 -11.17 -32.18 -30.06
N LEU A 4 -10.32 -32.88 -29.31
CA LEU A 4 -10.55 -33.18 -27.91
C LEU A 4 -9.86 -32.12 -27.04
N VAL A 5 -10.58 -31.62 -26.04
CA VAL A 5 -10.07 -30.75 -24.99
C VAL A 5 -10.08 -31.52 -23.68
N PHE A 6 -8.97 -31.45 -22.96
CA PHE A 6 -8.81 -32.06 -21.63
C PHE A 6 -8.91 -30.96 -20.59
N GLU A 7 -10.05 -30.87 -19.90
CA GLU A 7 -10.26 -29.89 -18.84
C GLU A 7 -9.37 -30.24 -17.63
N ASP A 8 -8.67 -29.25 -17.08
CA ASP A 8 -7.72 -29.39 -15.97
C ASP A 8 -6.59 -30.42 -16.20
N GLY A 9 -6.27 -30.72 -17.47
CA GLY A 9 -5.27 -31.74 -17.83
C GLY A 9 -5.71 -33.18 -17.55
N ASN A 10 -7.00 -33.40 -17.25
CA ASN A 10 -7.54 -34.73 -16.99
C ASN A 10 -7.72 -35.51 -18.30
N VAL A 11 -6.84 -36.48 -18.54
CA VAL A 11 -6.85 -37.34 -19.74
C VAL A 11 -8.08 -38.25 -19.80
N ASP A 12 -8.69 -38.54 -18.66
CA ASP A 12 -9.77 -39.52 -18.53
C ASP A 12 -11.15 -38.96 -18.93
N LYS A 13 -11.28 -37.64 -19.11
CA LYS A 13 -12.55 -36.98 -19.50
C LYS A 13 -12.36 -36.00 -20.66
N PRO A 14 -12.13 -36.48 -21.89
CA PRO A 14 -12.00 -35.61 -23.06
C PRO A 14 -13.36 -35.05 -23.48
N VAL A 15 -13.41 -33.73 -23.71
CA VAL A 15 -14.58 -33.04 -24.28
C VAL A 15 -14.33 -32.75 -25.76
N SER A 16 -15.23 -33.22 -26.63
CA SER A 16 -15.14 -32.92 -28.07
C SER A 16 -15.62 -31.50 -28.34
N LYS A 17 -14.79 -30.69 -29.02
CA LYS A 17 -15.13 -29.34 -29.49
C LYS A 17 -14.93 -29.23 -31.00
N GLU A 18 -15.69 -28.34 -31.64
CA GLU A 18 -15.52 -28.04 -33.06
C GLU A 18 -14.33 -27.09 -33.29
N ARG A 19 -13.53 -27.35 -34.32
CA ARG A 19 -12.43 -26.47 -34.71
C ARG A 19 -12.97 -25.33 -35.55
N GLU A 20 -12.67 -24.11 -35.13
CA GLU A 20 -12.97 -22.89 -35.86
C GLU A 20 -11.69 -22.08 -36.07
N TRP A 21 -11.57 -21.43 -37.22
CA TRP A 21 -10.56 -20.41 -37.44
C TRP A 21 -11.06 -19.10 -36.85
N SER A 22 -10.43 -18.66 -35.77
CA SER A 22 -10.75 -17.40 -35.10
C SER A 22 -9.63 -16.38 -35.30
N ASN A 23 -10.02 -15.12 -35.56
CA ASN A 23 -9.10 -14.01 -35.61
C ASN A 23 -8.92 -13.42 -34.21
N ASN A 24 -7.72 -12.93 -33.91
CA ASN A 24 -7.49 -12.20 -32.67
C ASN A 24 -8.31 -10.90 -32.66
N ARG A 25 -8.88 -10.56 -31.51
CA ARG A 25 -9.69 -9.33 -31.32
C ARG A 25 -8.88 -8.07 -31.61
N PHE A 26 -7.59 -8.09 -31.26
CA PHE A 26 -6.61 -7.04 -31.56
C PHE A 26 -5.61 -7.58 -32.58
N HIS A 27 -5.54 -6.91 -33.73
CA HIS A 27 -4.75 -7.32 -34.89
C HIS A 27 -4.28 -6.09 -35.68
N PHE A 28 -3.42 -6.31 -36.67
CA PHE A 28 -2.73 -5.26 -37.45
C PHE A 28 -3.11 -5.25 -38.94
N ASP A 29 -4.28 -5.80 -39.31
CA ASP A 29 -4.68 -5.95 -40.72
C ASP A 29 -5.01 -4.60 -41.37
N ASP A 30 -5.64 -3.69 -40.62
CA ASP A 30 -6.01 -2.34 -41.07
C ASP A 30 -5.39 -1.27 -40.18
N VAL A 31 -5.13 -0.07 -40.73
CA VAL A 31 -4.56 1.06 -39.97
C VAL A 31 -5.43 1.43 -38.76
N GLN A 32 -6.76 1.42 -38.90
CA GLN A 32 -7.66 1.73 -37.78
C GLN A 32 -7.59 0.69 -36.67
N LYS A 33 -7.54 -0.60 -37.05
CA LYS A 33 -7.38 -1.72 -36.10
C LYS A 33 -6.00 -1.70 -35.44
N ALA A 34 -4.96 -1.39 -36.21
CA ALA A 34 -3.61 -1.20 -35.69
C ALA A 34 -3.54 -0.04 -34.68
N MET A 35 -4.17 1.11 -34.95
CA MET A 35 -4.25 2.22 -34.00
C MET A 35 -4.97 1.83 -32.71
N LEU A 36 -6.09 1.09 -32.81
CA LEU A 36 -6.80 0.59 -31.63
C LEU A 36 -5.93 -0.38 -30.81
N THR A 37 -5.25 -1.30 -31.49
CA THR A 37 -4.31 -2.24 -30.85
C THR A 37 -3.18 -1.50 -30.14
N LEU A 38 -2.57 -0.50 -30.79
CA LEU A 38 -1.51 0.33 -30.23
C LEU A 38 -2.00 1.24 -29.08
N PHE A 39 -3.24 1.70 -29.13
CA PHE A 39 -3.86 2.43 -28.03
C PHE A 39 -4.01 1.54 -26.79
N THR A 40 -4.53 0.32 -26.95
CA THR A 40 -4.60 -0.67 -25.87
C THR A 40 -3.22 -1.04 -25.30
N VAL A 41 -2.20 -1.11 -26.15
CA VAL A 41 -0.81 -1.29 -25.69
C VAL A 41 -0.35 -0.10 -24.84
N SER A 42 -0.68 1.13 -25.25
CA SER A 42 -0.26 2.36 -24.56
C SER A 42 -0.94 2.58 -23.20
N THR A 43 -2.14 2.03 -22.99
CA THR A 43 -2.86 2.13 -21.72
C THR A 43 -2.38 1.12 -20.68
N PHE A 44 -1.45 0.23 -21.05
CA PHE A 44 -1.00 -0.88 -20.21
C PHE A 44 -2.17 -1.70 -19.65
N GLU A 45 -3.22 -1.93 -20.45
CA GLU A 45 -4.32 -2.78 -20.01
C GLU A 45 -3.94 -4.27 -20.10
N GLY A 46 -4.16 -4.98 -18.98
CA GLY A 46 -4.08 -6.44 -18.85
C GLY A 46 -2.70 -7.07 -18.61
N TRP A 47 -1.67 -6.33 -18.19
CA TRP A 47 -0.46 -6.92 -17.58
C TRP A 47 -0.66 -7.46 -16.14
N PRO A 48 -1.60 -6.97 -15.28
CA PRO A 48 -1.79 -7.53 -13.94
C PRO A 48 -2.31 -8.97 -13.95
N SER A 49 -2.98 -9.37 -15.04
CA SER A 49 -3.65 -10.67 -15.17
C SER A 49 -2.72 -11.87 -15.04
N TYR A 50 -1.40 -11.73 -15.23
CA TYR A 50 -0.47 -12.86 -15.07
C TYR A 50 0.15 -12.93 -13.66
N VAL A 51 0.33 -11.79 -12.98
CA VAL A 51 0.92 -11.76 -11.63
C VAL A 51 -0.07 -12.28 -10.57
N SER A 52 -1.38 -12.08 -10.76
CA SER A 52 -2.41 -12.65 -9.88
C SER A 52 -2.80 -14.09 -10.24
N ASN A 53 -2.72 -14.49 -11.51
CA ASN A 53 -3.22 -15.81 -11.93
C ASN A 53 -2.27 -16.96 -11.59
N GLN A 54 -0.99 -16.72 -11.28
CA GLN A 54 -0.09 -17.82 -10.92
C GLN A 54 -0.41 -18.45 -9.54
N TYR A 55 -1.12 -17.74 -8.66
CA TYR A 55 -1.58 -18.28 -7.37
C TYR A 55 -3.01 -18.86 -7.42
N ILE A 56 -3.88 -18.35 -8.31
CA ILE A 56 -5.29 -18.80 -8.38
C ILE A 56 -5.45 -20.08 -9.23
N PHE A 57 -4.54 -20.36 -10.18
CA PHE A 57 -4.60 -21.52 -11.08
C PHE A 57 -4.48 -22.90 -10.41
N SER A 58 -4.22 -22.97 -9.10
CA SER A 58 -4.08 -24.23 -8.35
C SER A 58 -5.38 -24.73 -7.68
N GLN A 59 -6.38 -23.86 -7.49
CA GLN A 59 -7.48 -24.18 -6.56
C GLN A 59 -8.88 -24.28 -7.17
N TYR A 60 -9.16 -23.66 -8.32
CA TYR A 60 -10.52 -23.64 -8.87
C TYR A 60 -10.51 -23.87 -10.38
N GLY A 61 -10.65 -25.14 -10.75
CA GLY A 61 -10.99 -25.56 -12.10
C GLY A 61 -12.32 -24.92 -12.52
N THR A 62 -12.29 -24.30 -13.70
CA THR A 62 -13.39 -23.68 -14.45
C THR A 62 -14.04 -22.41 -13.87
N ILE A 63 -13.81 -21.28 -14.55
CA ILE A 63 -14.80 -20.28 -14.98
C ILE A 63 -14.17 -19.49 -16.15
N GLN A 64 -14.89 -19.39 -17.27
CA GLN A 64 -14.56 -18.55 -18.42
C GLN A 64 -14.68 -17.06 -18.06
N LEU A 65 -13.66 -16.51 -17.42
CA LEU A 65 -13.50 -15.06 -17.27
C LEU A 65 -12.05 -14.80 -17.58
N TYR A 66 -11.76 -14.37 -18.81
CA TYR A 66 -10.69 -13.44 -19.18
C TYR A 66 -10.70 -13.28 -20.71
N ASP A 67 -11.80 -12.72 -21.22
CA ASP A 67 -11.82 -11.96 -22.48
C ASP A 67 -11.09 -10.59 -22.28
N THR A 68 -10.13 -10.57 -21.37
CA THR A 68 -9.35 -9.41 -20.96
C THR A 68 -8.24 -9.21 -21.96
N ILE A 69 -8.50 -8.28 -22.89
CA ILE A 69 -7.60 -7.19 -23.26
C ILE A 69 -6.30 -7.24 -22.45
N SER A 70 -5.31 -7.97 -22.96
CA SER A 70 -4.03 -8.12 -22.28
C SER A 70 -2.91 -7.91 -23.28
N PHE A 71 -2.15 -6.83 -23.05
CA PHE A 71 -0.90 -6.57 -23.74
C PHE A 71 0.01 -7.82 -23.81
N TYR A 72 0.04 -8.63 -22.76
CA TYR A 72 0.80 -9.87 -22.72
C TYR A 72 0.31 -10.86 -23.77
N SER A 73 -1.01 -11.12 -23.85
CA SER A 73 -1.57 -11.99 -24.89
C SER A 73 -1.20 -11.52 -26.30
N LEU A 74 -1.25 -10.21 -26.55
CA LEU A 74 -0.86 -9.64 -27.85
C LEU A 74 0.63 -9.82 -28.15
N LEU A 75 1.50 -9.60 -27.15
CA LEU A 75 2.95 -9.77 -27.30
C LEU A 75 3.31 -11.20 -27.68
N TYR A 76 2.75 -12.20 -26.97
CA TYR A 76 3.00 -13.61 -27.25
C TYR A 76 2.46 -14.05 -28.62
N VAL A 77 1.22 -13.66 -28.96
CA VAL A 77 0.67 -13.93 -30.30
C VAL A 77 1.52 -13.28 -31.40
N SER A 78 2.09 -12.11 -31.13
CA SER A 78 3.00 -11.44 -32.07
C SER A 78 4.36 -12.13 -32.19
N ILE A 79 4.91 -12.66 -31.10
CA ILE A 79 6.16 -13.46 -31.09
C ILE A 79 5.96 -14.78 -31.83
N ASP A 80 4.79 -15.40 -31.67
CA ASP A 80 4.46 -16.67 -32.31
C ASP A 80 4.02 -16.51 -33.78
N SER A 81 3.94 -15.27 -34.29
CA SER A 81 3.58 -15.00 -35.68
C SER A 81 4.63 -15.52 -36.65
N HIS A 82 4.21 -16.18 -37.74
CA HIS A 82 5.11 -16.71 -38.77
C HIS A 82 4.78 -16.10 -40.16
N THR A 83 4.12 -16.82 -41.06
CA THR A 83 3.71 -16.38 -42.40
C THR A 83 2.20 -16.07 -42.47
N GLU A 84 1.81 -15.34 -43.51
CA GLU A 84 0.41 -14.97 -43.75
C GLU A 84 -0.50 -16.20 -43.93
N ASN A 85 -1.71 -16.13 -43.37
CA ASN A 85 -2.74 -17.18 -43.49
C ASN A 85 -2.42 -18.55 -42.87
N PHE A 86 -1.40 -18.69 -42.01
CA PHE A 86 -1.30 -19.86 -41.14
C PHE A 86 -1.20 -19.49 -39.66
N GLY A 87 -1.49 -20.48 -38.82
CA GLY A 87 -1.50 -20.35 -37.37
C GLY A 87 -0.14 -20.03 -36.74
N PRO A 88 -0.12 -19.69 -35.45
CA PRO A 88 1.11 -19.36 -34.73
C PRO A 88 2.05 -20.56 -34.57
N ILE A 89 3.36 -20.30 -34.60
CA ILE A 89 4.42 -21.23 -34.25
C ILE A 89 5.11 -20.69 -33.00
N TYR A 90 5.14 -21.50 -31.94
CA TYR A 90 5.72 -21.09 -30.65
C TYR A 90 7.14 -20.54 -30.80
N ASN A 91 7.36 -19.32 -30.31
CA ASN A 91 8.64 -18.62 -30.25
C ASN A 91 9.36 -18.47 -31.61
N TYR A 92 8.61 -18.29 -32.70
CA TYR A 92 9.18 -18.18 -34.04
C TYR A 92 9.94 -16.86 -34.26
N ARG A 93 9.41 -15.72 -33.77
CA ARG A 93 9.97 -14.37 -33.98
C ARG A 93 10.06 -13.54 -32.70
N PRO A 94 10.97 -13.89 -31.76
CA PRO A 94 11.15 -13.14 -30.51
C PRO A 94 11.56 -11.67 -30.72
N LEU A 95 12.18 -11.33 -31.85
CA LEU A 95 12.59 -9.94 -32.19
C LEU A 95 11.41 -8.96 -32.26
N VAL A 96 10.18 -9.44 -32.49
CA VAL A 96 8.98 -8.58 -32.50
C VAL A 96 8.73 -7.95 -31.12
N ALA A 97 9.21 -8.56 -30.04
CA ALA A 97 9.11 -7.97 -28.69
C ALA A 97 9.83 -6.61 -28.58
N THR A 98 10.94 -6.44 -29.30
CA THR A 98 11.70 -5.18 -29.30
C THR A 98 10.87 -4.01 -29.82
N TYR A 99 10.01 -4.23 -30.83
CA TYR A 99 9.11 -3.21 -31.35
C TYR A 99 8.17 -2.68 -30.26
N TYR A 100 7.52 -3.57 -29.52
CA TYR A 100 6.60 -3.19 -28.44
C TYR A 100 7.31 -2.46 -27.30
N ILE A 101 8.50 -2.91 -26.91
CA ILE A 101 9.29 -2.26 -25.85
C ILE A 101 9.65 -0.82 -26.25
N ILE A 102 10.15 -0.61 -27.46
CA ILE A 102 10.48 0.73 -27.96
C ILE A 102 9.23 1.59 -28.04
N TYR A 103 8.14 1.07 -28.60
CA TYR A 103 6.86 1.78 -28.69
C TYR A 103 6.37 2.25 -27.32
N ILE A 104 6.38 1.35 -26.32
CA ILE A 104 5.97 1.66 -24.95
C ILE A 104 6.81 2.77 -24.35
N ILE A 105 8.14 2.69 -24.45
CA ILE A 105 9.05 3.69 -23.86
C ILE A 105 8.79 5.06 -24.49
N VAL A 106 8.68 5.10 -25.82
CA VAL A 106 8.46 6.35 -26.56
C VAL A 106 7.11 6.97 -26.19
N ILE A 107 6.02 6.20 -26.26
CA ILE A 107 4.68 6.72 -25.98
C ILE A 107 4.54 7.12 -24.50
N ALA A 108 5.08 6.34 -23.57
CA ALA A 108 5.07 6.70 -22.15
C ALA A 108 5.79 8.02 -21.88
N PHE A 109 6.97 8.22 -22.49
CA PHE A 109 7.71 9.48 -22.37
C PHE A 109 6.91 10.68 -22.89
N PHE A 110 6.29 10.55 -24.07
CA PHE A 110 5.46 11.62 -24.62
C PHE A 110 4.19 11.88 -23.80
N MET A 111 3.50 10.83 -23.34
CA MET A 111 2.28 10.94 -22.54
C MET A 111 2.54 11.68 -21.22
N VAL A 112 3.62 11.34 -20.51
CA VAL A 112 4.00 12.02 -19.26
C VAL A 112 4.31 13.49 -19.52
N ASN A 113 5.07 13.81 -20.58
CA ASN A 113 5.44 15.18 -20.89
C ASN A 113 4.22 16.05 -21.25
N ILE A 114 3.27 15.52 -22.04
CA ILE A 114 2.03 16.22 -22.39
C ILE A 114 1.18 16.45 -21.14
N PHE A 115 1.01 15.42 -20.31
CA PHE A 115 0.24 15.51 -19.08
C PHE A 115 0.83 16.54 -18.12
N VAL A 116 2.13 16.45 -17.84
CA VAL A 116 2.84 17.38 -16.96
C VAL A 116 2.78 18.81 -17.52
N GLY A 117 2.98 18.99 -18.82
CA GLY A 117 2.89 20.30 -19.47
C GLY A 117 1.51 20.94 -19.31
N PHE A 118 0.45 20.19 -19.60
CA PHE A 118 -0.93 20.68 -19.47
C PHE A 118 -1.29 21.01 -18.00
N VAL A 119 -0.93 20.12 -17.08
CA VAL A 119 -1.21 20.28 -15.65
C VAL A 119 -0.50 21.51 -15.10
N ILE A 120 0.81 21.68 -15.38
CA ILE A 120 1.58 22.83 -14.91
C ILE A 120 0.99 24.14 -15.44
N VAL A 121 0.69 24.21 -16.74
CA VAL A 121 0.13 25.43 -17.35
C VAL A 121 -1.23 25.77 -16.74
N THR A 122 -2.07 24.76 -16.50
CA THR A 122 -3.38 24.97 -15.87
C THR A 122 -3.23 25.47 -14.43
N PHE A 123 -2.37 24.84 -13.62
CA PHE A 123 -2.13 25.25 -12.23
C PHE A 123 -1.49 26.64 -12.12
N GLN A 124 -0.59 26.98 -13.03
CA GLN A 124 -0.01 28.32 -13.09
C GLN A 124 -1.08 29.35 -13.46
N ASN A 125 -1.90 29.07 -14.47
CA ASN A 125 -2.96 29.98 -14.88
C ASN A 125 -4.00 30.22 -13.77
N GLU A 126 -4.48 29.17 -13.12
CA GLU A 126 -5.44 29.29 -12.00
C GLU A 126 -4.79 29.98 -10.80
N GLY A 127 -3.56 29.60 -10.46
CA GLY A 127 -2.81 30.18 -9.34
C GLY A 127 -2.47 31.66 -9.54
N GLU A 128 -2.20 32.10 -10.76
CA GLU A 128 -1.95 33.52 -11.06
C GLU A 128 -3.27 34.32 -11.18
N GLN A 129 -4.35 33.71 -11.67
CA GLN A 129 -5.65 34.35 -11.83
C GLN A 129 -6.28 34.82 -10.52
N GLU A 130 -6.13 34.03 -9.44
CA GLU A 130 -6.62 34.40 -8.10
C GLU A 130 -6.07 35.76 -7.63
N TYR A 131 -4.91 36.17 -8.16
CA TYR A 131 -4.16 37.30 -7.67
C TYR A 131 -3.86 38.38 -8.69
N LYS A 132 -4.45 38.31 -9.89
CA LYS A 132 -4.24 39.31 -10.97
C LYS A 132 -4.49 40.76 -10.54
N ASN A 133 -5.32 40.99 -9.53
CA ASN A 133 -5.72 42.32 -9.05
C ASN A 133 -5.04 42.73 -7.72
N CYS A 134 -3.97 42.06 -7.29
CA CYS A 134 -3.29 42.36 -6.04
C CYS A 134 -1.85 42.85 -6.29
N ASP A 135 -1.57 44.09 -5.91
CA ASP A 135 -0.30 44.80 -6.16
C ASP A 135 0.92 44.24 -5.38
N LEU A 136 0.70 43.27 -4.49
CA LEU A 136 1.77 42.65 -3.70
C LEU A 136 2.35 41.42 -4.39
N ASP A 137 3.67 41.22 -4.30
CA ASP A 137 4.35 40.01 -4.76
C ASP A 137 4.08 38.79 -3.83
N LYS A 138 4.27 37.57 -4.34
CA LYS A 138 4.06 36.29 -3.62
C LYS A 138 4.81 36.25 -2.28
N ASN A 139 6.07 36.69 -2.26
CA ASN A 139 6.88 36.69 -1.04
C ASN A 139 6.39 37.69 0.00
N GLN A 140 5.95 38.87 -0.45
CA GLN A 140 5.41 39.91 0.43
C GLN A 140 4.11 39.44 1.09
N ARG A 141 3.23 38.79 0.32
CA ARG A 141 1.98 38.23 0.85
C ARG A 141 2.22 37.16 1.90
N ASN A 142 3.11 36.20 1.63
CA ASN A 142 3.44 35.15 2.60
C ASN A 142 3.99 35.74 3.91
N CYS A 143 4.82 36.77 3.82
CA CYS A 143 5.37 37.45 5.00
C CYS A 143 4.29 38.19 5.79
N ILE A 144 3.42 38.96 5.11
CA ILE A 144 2.32 39.70 5.74
C ILE A 144 1.31 38.73 6.36
N GLU A 145 0.95 37.68 5.63
CA GLU A 145 0.02 36.65 6.13
C GLU A 145 0.57 35.96 7.38
N PHE A 146 1.85 35.59 7.39
CA PHE A 146 2.49 35.03 8.57
C PHE A 146 2.49 36.02 9.74
N ALA A 147 2.88 37.27 9.50
CA ALA A 147 2.90 38.30 10.52
C ALA A 147 1.50 38.56 11.12
N LEU A 148 0.44 38.50 10.31
CA LEU A 148 -0.94 38.70 10.76
C LEU A 148 -1.55 37.47 11.44
N LYS A 149 -1.16 36.26 11.02
CA LYS A 149 -1.76 34.99 11.52
C LYS A 149 -0.95 34.33 12.64
N ALA A 150 0.29 34.75 12.88
CA ALA A 150 1.14 34.15 13.91
C ALA A 150 0.49 34.27 15.30
N LYS A 151 0.36 33.13 15.97
CA LYS A 151 -0.10 33.04 17.36
C LYS A 151 1.04 32.56 18.25
N PRO A 152 1.16 33.05 19.49
CA PRO A 152 2.21 32.60 20.39
C PRO A 152 2.02 31.11 20.73
N VAL A 153 3.11 30.35 20.72
CA VAL A 153 3.11 28.95 21.13
C VAL A 153 2.98 28.89 22.66
N ARG A 154 1.94 28.19 23.15
CA ARG A 154 1.74 28.00 24.60
C ARG A 154 2.66 26.90 25.10
N ARG A 155 3.63 27.25 25.94
CA ARG A 155 4.46 26.28 26.68
C ARG A 155 4.02 26.25 28.14
N TYR A 156 3.64 25.08 28.65
CA TYR A 156 3.30 24.92 30.07
C TYR A 156 4.58 24.79 30.90
N ILE A 157 4.66 25.56 31.98
CA ILE A 157 5.69 25.45 33.01
C ILE A 157 4.93 25.28 34.33
N PRO A 158 5.16 24.20 35.10
CA PRO A 158 4.47 23.99 36.37
C PRO A 158 4.91 25.02 37.42
N ASN A 159 3.97 25.40 38.30
CA ASN A 159 4.24 26.28 39.45
C ASN A 159 4.98 25.51 40.58
N ASP A 160 5.52 26.25 41.55
CA ASP A 160 6.52 25.92 42.61
C ASP A 160 6.50 24.56 43.38
N ASP A 161 5.62 23.63 43.06
CA ASP A 161 5.63 22.27 43.62
C ASP A 161 6.94 21.56 43.22
N ARG A 162 7.86 21.42 44.19
CA ARG A 162 9.22 20.87 43.98
C ARG A 162 9.23 19.48 43.33
N ILE A 163 8.24 18.65 43.62
CA ILE A 163 8.11 17.30 43.05
C ILE A 163 7.60 17.38 41.61
N GLN A 164 6.54 18.15 41.36
CA GLN A 164 5.96 18.32 40.02
C GLN A 164 6.98 18.92 39.05
N TYR A 165 7.73 19.94 39.48
CA TYR A 165 8.77 20.56 38.65
C TYR A 165 9.90 19.58 38.32
N LYS A 166 10.33 18.73 39.27
CA LYS A 166 11.36 17.70 39.01
C LYS A 166 10.88 16.65 38.01
N VAL A 167 9.64 16.17 38.15
CA VAL A 167 9.05 15.20 37.22
C VAL A 167 8.87 15.83 35.84
N TRP A 168 8.38 17.06 35.77
CA TRP A 168 8.26 17.81 34.51
C TRP A 168 9.61 18.02 33.83
N TRP A 169 10.64 18.39 34.59
CA TRP A 169 11.99 18.55 34.05
C TRP A 169 12.57 17.25 33.50
N PHE A 170 12.29 16.11 34.16
CA PHE A 170 12.71 14.79 33.69
C PHE A 170 11.96 14.37 32.41
N VAL A 171 10.63 14.48 32.42
CA VAL A 171 9.77 14.08 31.29
C VAL A 171 9.99 14.95 30.06
N THR A 172 10.27 16.24 30.24
CA THR A 172 10.54 17.20 29.14
C THR A 172 12.01 17.15 28.69
N SER A 173 12.84 16.25 29.25
CA SER A 173 14.23 16.13 28.85
C SER A 173 14.36 15.40 27.51
N GLN A 174 15.29 15.85 26.67
CA GLN A 174 15.56 15.21 25.38
C GLN A 174 15.94 13.73 25.53
N LEU A 175 16.62 13.35 26.61
CA LEU A 175 17.02 11.97 26.86
C LEU A 175 15.80 11.06 27.10
N PHE A 176 14.79 11.55 27.83
CA PHE A 176 13.54 10.83 28.04
C PHE A 176 12.80 10.64 26.72
N GLU A 177 12.65 11.70 25.92
CA GLU A 177 12.03 11.63 24.59
C GLU A 177 12.72 10.63 23.66
N TYR A 178 14.06 10.68 23.56
CA TYR A 178 14.80 9.72 22.73
C TYR A 178 14.69 8.29 23.25
N THR A 179 14.64 8.09 24.56
CA THR A 179 14.50 6.76 25.16
C THR A 179 13.14 6.15 24.82
N ILE A 180 12.05 6.91 24.96
CA ILE A 180 10.70 6.47 24.54
C ILE A 180 10.67 6.18 23.04
N PHE A 181 11.24 7.07 22.21
CA PHE A 181 11.29 6.86 20.76
C PHE A 181 12.02 5.57 20.38
N ILE A 182 13.17 5.29 21.01
CA ILE A 182 13.92 4.04 20.78
C ILE A 182 13.09 2.83 21.23
N LEU A 183 12.37 2.90 22.34
CA LEU A 183 11.48 1.83 22.80
C LEU A 183 10.31 1.57 21.83
N ILE A 184 9.73 2.60 21.22
CA ILE A 184 8.71 2.46 20.17
C ILE A 184 9.28 1.73 18.95
N MET A 185 10.49 2.11 18.52
CA MET A 185 11.17 1.45 17.40
C MET A 185 11.46 -0.02 17.71
N MET A 186 11.95 -0.33 18.91
CA MET A 186 12.19 -1.70 19.34
C MET A 186 10.90 -2.52 19.41
N ASN A 187 9.81 -1.96 19.95
CA ASN A 187 8.51 -2.63 19.97
C ASN A 187 8.02 -2.95 18.55
N THR A 188 8.14 -2.00 17.62
CA THR A 188 7.76 -2.20 16.20
C THR A 188 8.55 -3.35 15.56
N ILE A 189 9.84 -3.45 15.88
CA ILE A 189 10.69 -4.56 15.44
C ILE A 189 10.22 -5.88 16.06
N THR A 190 9.94 -5.92 17.37
CA THR A 190 9.42 -7.11 18.07
C THR A 190 8.08 -7.59 17.48
N LEU A 191 7.18 -6.67 17.13
CA LEU A 191 5.93 -7.01 16.45
C LEU A 191 6.16 -7.58 15.05
N SER A 192 7.15 -7.04 14.33
CA SER A 192 7.54 -7.49 12.98
C SER A 192 8.30 -8.83 12.97
N MET A 193 8.81 -9.27 14.12
CA MET A 193 9.56 -10.52 14.26
C MET A 193 8.67 -11.77 14.34
N LYS A 194 7.34 -11.62 14.49
CA LYS A 194 6.40 -12.76 14.52
C LYS A 194 6.35 -13.47 13.16
N PHE A 195 6.46 -14.81 13.16
CA PHE A 195 6.41 -15.60 11.92
C PHE A 195 5.57 -16.88 12.06
N TYR A 196 5.14 -17.44 10.92
CA TYR A 196 4.29 -18.62 10.87
C TYR A 196 5.05 -19.88 11.31
N ARG A 197 4.46 -20.68 12.22
CA ARG A 197 5.06 -21.88 12.85
C ARG A 197 6.32 -21.58 13.68
N GLN A 198 6.30 -20.49 14.43
CA GLN A 198 7.34 -20.18 15.41
C GLN A 198 7.35 -21.17 16.60
N PRO A 199 8.53 -21.49 17.16
CA PRO A 199 8.62 -22.39 18.30
C PRO A 199 8.03 -21.75 19.57
N GLN A 200 7.48 -22.58 20.48
CA GLN A 200 6.80 -22.10 21.70
C GLN A 200 7.68 -21.17 22.57
N PRO A 201 8.96 -21.50 22.87
CA PRO A 201 9.80 -20.61 23.67
C PRO A 201 10.00 -19.23 23.04
N TYR A 202 10.03 -19.15 21.71
CA TYR A 202 10.17 -17.87 21.00
C TYR A 202 8.92 -17.00 21.14
N THR A 203 7.74 -17.61 21.11
CA THR A 203 6.47 -16.91 21.33
C THR A 203 6.41 -16.33 22.74
N GLU A 204 6.79 -17.12 23.75
CA GLU A 204 6.80 -16.68 25.15
C GLU A 204 7.74 -15.48 25.37
N TRP A 205 8.93 -15.49 24.76
CA TRP A 205 9.85 -14.35 24.82
C TRP A 205 9.28 -13.09 24.16
N LEU A 206 8.65 -13.23 22.98
CA LEU A 206 8.02 -12.09 22.30
C LEU A 206 6.86 -11.52 23.11
N ASP A 207 6.05 -12.37 23.73
CA ASP A 207 4.92 -11.92 24.55
C ASP A 207 5.39 -11.25 25.85
N PHE A 208 6.47 -11.74 26.47
CA PHE A 208 7.13 -11.06 27.58
C PHE A 208 7.62 -9.65 27.18
N LEU A 209 8.24 -9.50 26.01
CA LEU A 209 8.69 -8.21 25.51
C LEU A 209 7.52 -7.26 25.23
N ASN A 210 6.43 -7.75 24.63
CA ASN A 210 5.22 -6.95 24.40
C ASN A 210 4.61 -6.42 25.71
N LEU A 211 4.57 -7.26 26.75
CA LEU A 211 4.13 -6.87 28.08
C LEU A 211 5.07 -5.83 28.70
N LEU A 212 6.39 -6.02 28.57
CA LEU A 212 7.40 -5.07 29.07
C LEU A 212 7.24 -3.69 28.41
N PHE A 213 7.11 -3.63 27.09
CA PHE A 213 6.90 -2.36 26.38
C PHE A 213 5.60 -1.68 26.82
N THR A 214 4.51 -2.44 26.96
CA THR A 214 3.24 -1.91 27.47
C THR A 214 3.39 -1.31 28.86
N ALA A 215 4.11 -1.99 29.77
CA ALA A 215 4.38 -1.48 31.10
C ALA A 215 5.20 -0.16 31.08
N VAL A 216 6.20 -0.06 30.20
CA VAL A 216 7.01 1.16 30.07
C VAL A 216 6.20 2.33 29.52
N PHE A 217 5.36 2.12 28.49
CA PHE A 217 4.47 3.18 27.97
C PHE A 217 3.38 3.58 28.98
N ALA A 218 2.89 2.63 29.79
CA ALA A 218 1.99 2.96 30.89
C ALA A 218 2.67 3.83 31.96
N LEU A 219 3.94 3.54 32.30
CA LEU A 219 4.73 4.38 33.21
C LEU A 219 5.00 5.77 32.62
N GLU A 220 5.32 5.85 31.32
CA GLU A 220 5.45 7.12 30.61
C GLU A 220 4.18 7.96 30.74
N PHE A 221 3.02 7.37 30.47
CA PHE A 221 1.72 8.02 30.64
C PHE A 221 1.55 8.58 32.05
N VAL A 222 1.83 7.78 33.08
CA VAL A 222 1.73 8.21 34.48
C VAL A 222 2.67 9.37 34.78
N PHE A 223 3.92 9.34 34.30
CA PHE A 223 4.88 10.42 34.50
C PHE A 223 4.47 11.70 33.77
N LYS A 224 4.00 11.61 32.52
CA LYS A 224 3.50 12.77 31.76
C LYS A 224 2.25 13.36 32.42
N LEU A 225 1.32 12.53 32.89
CA LEU A 225 0.12 13.00 33.60
C LEU A 225 0.48 13.71 34.91
N ALA A 226 1.46 13.19 35.66
CA ALA A 226 1.97 13.83 36.88
C ALA A 226 2.69 15.17 36.59
N ALA A 227 3.40 15.29 35.47
CA ALA A 227 4.09 16.50 35.06
C ALA A 227 3.14 17.63 34.61
N PHE A 228 2.23 17.32 33.68
CA PHE A 228 1.40 18.31 32.99
C PHE A 228 0.05 18.57 33.67
N ARG A 229 -0.37 17.72 34.63
CA ARG A 229 -1.74 17.64 35.14
C ARG A 229 -2.77 17.32 34.05
N PHE A 230 -3.97 16.95 34.47
CA PHE A 230 -5.04 16.48 33.57
C PHE A 230 -5.34 17.46 32.43
N GLN A 231 -5.56 18.75 32.72
CA GLN A 231 -6.00 19.71 31.71
C GLN A 231 -4.99 19.95 30.57
N ASN A 232 -3.70 20.06 30.89
CA ASN A 232 -2.70 20.33 29.85
C ASN A 232 -2.24 19.04 29.15
N TYR A 233 -2.29 17.90 29.84
CA TYR A 233 -2.00 16.61 29.23
C TYR A 233 -3.00 16.30 28.10
N PHE A 234 -4.30 16.39 28.38
CA PHE A 234 -5.35 16.13 27.38
C PHE A 234 -5.56 17.28 26.37
N GLY A 235 -4.91 18.44 26.58
CA GLY A 235 -4.91 19.54 25.62
C GLY A 235 -3.92 19.35 24.46
N ASP A 236 -2.94 18.45 24.61
CA ASP A 236 -1.96 18.13 23.57
C ASP A 236 -2.37 16.85 22.84
N ALA A 237 -2.61 16.96 21.53
CA ALA A 237 -3.06 15.85 20.69
C ALA A 237 -2.08 14.67 20.70
N TRP A 238 -0.78 14.90 20.86
CA TRP A 238 0.22 13.84 20.90
C TRP A 238 0.15 13.03 22.20
N ASN A 239 -0.03 13.71 23.33
CA ASN A 239 -0.24 13.06 24.61
C ASN A 239 -1.56 12.26 24.63
N VAL A 240 -2.63 12.80 24.02
CA VAL A 240 -3.89 12.06 23.86
C VAL A 240 -3.70 10.81 23.01
N PHE A 241 -2.92 10.90 21.93
CA PHE A 241 -2.57 9.75 21.10
C PHE A 241 -1.83 8.67 21.91
N ASP A 242 -0.80 9.04 22.67
CA ASP A 242 -0.06 8.11 23.53
C ASP A 242 -0.99 7.41 24.54
N PHE A 243 -1.93 8.16 25.15
CA PHE A 243 -2.92 7.59 26.07
C PHE A 243 -3.83 6.56 25.39
N ILE A 244 -4.27 6.81 24.16
CA ILE A 244 -5.09 5.87 23.39
C ILE A 244 -4.31 4.58 23.11
N ILE A 245 -3.03 4.69 22.76
CA ILE A 245 -2.17 3.52 22.53
C ILE A 245 -2.05 2.67 23.80
N VAL A 246 -1.78 3.30 24.95
CA VAL A 246 -1.70 2.60 26.24
C VAL A 246 -3.04 1.91 26.58
N LEU A 247 -4.17 2.61 26.38
CA LEU A 247 -5.50 2.05 26.63
C LEU A 247 -5.81 0.87 25.70
N GLY A 248 -5.43 0.95 24.43
CA GLY A 248 -5.54 -0.15 23.47
C GLY A 248 -4.76 -1.39 23.92
N SER A 249 -3.52 -1.21 24.40
CA SER A 249 -2.71 -2.32 24.91
C SER A 249 -3.30 -2.97 26.17
N PHE A 250 -3.91 -2.19 27.06
CA PHE A 250 -4.63 -2.75 28.22
C PHE A 250 -5.84 -3.59 27.81
N ILE A 251 -6.60 -3.14 26.80
CA ILE A 251 -7.76 -3.89 26.28
C ILE A 251 -7.29 -5.22 25.66
N ASP A 252 -6.20 -5.22 24.89
CA ASP A 252 -5.65 -6.42 24.27
C ASP A 252 -5.23 -7.47 25.33
N ILE A 253 -4.56 -7.02 26.41
CA ILE A 253 -4.19 -7.89 27.54
C ILE A 253 -5.43 -8.47 28.23
N VAL A 254 -6.46 -7.66 28.50
CA VAL A 254 -7.69 -8.16 29.13
C VAL A 254 -8.41 -9.15 28.22
N TYR A 255 -8.43 -8.89 26.91
CA TYR A 255 -9.07 -9.77 25.92
C TYR A 255 -8.37 -11.13 25.81
N SER A 256 -7.04 -11.15 25.85
CA SER A 256 -6.26 -12.40 25.80
C SER A 256 -6.50 -13.27 27.05
N GLU A 257 -6.61 -12.67 28.24
CA GLU A 257 -6.93 -13.36 29.50
C GLU A 257 -8.36 -13.94 29.50
N VAL A 258 -9.35 -13.18 29.01
CA VAL A 258 -10.75 -13.64 28.90
C VAL A 258 -10.87 -14.80 27.91
N THR A 259 -10.17 -14.72 26.78
CA THR A 259 -10.17 -15.79 25.77
C THR A 259 -9.53 -17.07 26.31
N THR A 260 -8.41 -16.93 27.04
CA THR A 260 -7.74 -18.07 27.71
C THR A 260 -8.64 -18.69 28.78
N SER A 261 -9.33 -17.88 29.58
CA SER A 261 -10.27 -18.34 30.61
C SER A 261 -11.51 -19.05 30.04
N SER A 262 -11.92 -18.67 28.82
CA SER A 262 -13.05 -19.26 28.12
C SER A 262 -12.67 -20.55 27.37
N GLY A 263 -11.40 -20.69 26.97
CA GLY A 263 -10.85 -21.86 26.27
C GLY A 263 -10.74 -23.13 27.12
N THR A 264 -10.66 -23.02 28.45
CA THR A 264 -10.58 -24.19 29.36
C THR A 264 -11.95 -24.85 29.62
N LYS A 265 -13.05 -24.39 28.99
CA LYS A 265 -14.40 -24.97 29.10
C LYS A 265 -14.99 -25.53 27.80
N VAL A 266 -14.18 -25.75 26.76
CA VAL A 266 -14.65 -26.45 25.55
C VAL A 266 -13.77 -27.67 25.28
N SER A 267 -13.80 -28.64 26.20
CA SER A 267 -13.59 -30.04 25.85
C SER A 267 -14.87 -30.59 25.22
N ILE A 268 -15.13 -30.23 23.97
CA ILE A 268 -16.07 -31.02 23.15
C ILE A 268 -15.28 -32.23 22.69
N ASN A 269 -15.49 -33.33 23.41
CA ASN A 269 -15.29 -34.67 22.90
C ASN A 269 -16.10 -34.80 21.59
N ARG A 270 -15.43 -34.78 20.44
CA ARG A 270 -15.82 -35.54 19.25
C ARG A 270 -14.69 -35.68 18.26
#